data_AF-A0A934W7F6-F1
#
_entry.id   AF-A0A934W7F6-F1
#
_cell.length_a   1.000
_cell.length_b   1.000
_cell.length_c   1.000
_cell.angle_alpha   90.00
_cell.angle_beta   90.00
_cell.angle_gamma   90.00
#
_symmetry.space_group_name_H-M   'P 1'
#
loop_
_entity.id
_entity.type
_entity.pdbx_description
1 polymer ?
#
loop_
_entity_poly.entity_id
_entity_poly.type
_entity_poly.pdbx_seq_one_letter_code
_entity_poly.pdbx_strand_id
1 'polypeptide(L)' 'MARIIGIYEARIHWFEVIQDVRKSEHYLITHHGEPIAVLVTTQPQ' A
#
# COMPACT_ATOMS: atom_id res chain seq x y z
N MET A 1 -10.93 2.78 -2.16
CA MET A 1 -10.37 4.12 -2.49
C MET A 1 -8.88 4.02 -2.19
N ALA A 2 -7.98 4.40 -3.10
CA ALA A 2 -6.55 4.11 -2.90
C ALA A 2 -5.98 4.97 -1.75
N ARG A 3 -5.42 4.33 -0.73
CA ARG A 3 -4.70 4.99 0.37
C ARG A 3 -3.29 5.35 -0.09
N ILE A 4 -2.76 6.47 0.37
CA ILE A 4 -1.39 6.90 0.02
C ILE A 4 -0.49 6.65 1.22
N ILE A 5 0.67 6.03 1.01
CA ILE A 5 1.65 5.76 2.05
C ILE A 5 3.08 6.01 1.51
N GLY A 6 3.94 6.60 2.32
CA GLY A 6 5.36 6.73 1.98
C GLY A 6 6.09 5.41 2.11
N ILE A 7 7.13 5.18 1.30
CA ILE A 7 7.91 3.94 1.29
C ILE A 7 8.56 3.63 2.66
N TYR A 8 9.00 4.66 3.39
CA TYR A 8 9.55 4.49 4.73
C TYR A 8 8.50 4.00 5.72
N GLU A 9 7.32 4.60 5.70
CA GLU A 9 6.18 4.23 6.55
C GLU A 9 5.68 2.83 6.21
N ALA A 10 5.55 2.51 4.91
CA ALA A 10 5.17 1.20 4.43
C ALA A 10 6.15 0.11 4.90
N ARG A 11 7.44 0.43 4.99
CA ARG A 11 8.46 -0.50 5.51
C ARG A 11 8.32 -0.75 7.01
N ILE A 12 7.97 0.29 7.79
CA ILE A 12 7.80 0.18 9.24
C ILE A 12 6.53 -0.62 9.57
N HIS A 13 5.43 -0.34 8.87
CA HIS A 13 4.09 -0.92 9.11
C HIS A 13 3.72 -1.99 8.07
N TRP A 14 4.70 -2.74 7.58
CA TRP A 14 4.50 -3.63 6.44
C TRP A 14 3.43 -4.70 6.69
N PHE A 15 3.36 -5.21 7.92
CA PHE A 15 2.39 -6.24 8.27
C PHE A 15 0.96 -5.70 8.20
N GLU A 16 0.69 -4.53 8.80
CA GLU A 16 -0.62 -3.89 8.78
C GLU A 16 -1.03 -3.51 7.34
N VAL A 17 -0.11 -2.94 6.57
CA VAL A 17 -0.33 -2.59 5.16
C VAL A 17 -0.78 -3.80 4.35
N ILE A 18 -0.13 -4.95 4.52
CA ILE A 18 -0.49 -6.18 3.80
C ILE A 18 -1.84 -6.74 4.28
N GLN A 19 -2.16 -6.65 5.57
CA GLN A 19 -3.48 -7.04 6.08
C GLN A 19 -4.60 -6.18 5.50
N ASP A 20 -4.39 -4.88 5.37
CA ASP A 20 -5.36 -3.97 4.76
C ASP A 20 -5.52 -4.26 3.26
N VAL A 21 -4.40 -4.48 2.55
CA VAL A 21 -4.44 -4.83 1.12
C VAL A 21 -5.24 -6.11 0.86
N ARG A 22 -5.06 -7.13 1.71
CA ARG A 22 -5.84 -8.38 1.64
C ARG A 22 -7.34 -8.19 1.82
N LYS A 23 -7.78 -7.11 2.50
CA LYS A 23 -9.20 -6.74 2.65
C LYS A 23 -9.73 -5.93 1.46
N SER A 24 -9.03 -5.94 0.33
CA SER A 24 -9.33 -5.19 -0.90
C SER A 24 -9.09 -3.68 -0.80
N GLU A 25 -8.26 -3.24 0.14
CA GLU A 25 -7.70 -1.88 0.09
C GLU A 25 -6.54 -1.82 -0.92
N HIS A 26 -6.36 -0.68 -1.57
CA HIS A 26 -5.22 -0.44 -2.47
C HIS A 26 -4.33 0.64 -1.88
N TYR A 27 -3.01 0.49 -2.00
CA TYR A 27 -2.05 1.48 -1.56
C TYR A 27 -1.25 2.06 -2.73
N LEU A 28 -1.20 3.38 -2.83
CA LEU A 28 -0.21 4.09 -3.63
C LEU A 28 1.02 4.35 -2.75
N ILE A 29 2.14 3.73 -3.10
CA ILE A 29 3.41 3.91 -2.41
C ILE A 29 4.14 5.11 -3.04
N THR A 30 4.58 6.04 -2.20
CA THR A 30 5.31 7.24 -2.62
C THR A 30 6.73 7.29 -2.05
N HIS A 31 7.62 8.03 -2.69
CA HIS A 31 8.95 8.38 -2.18
C HIS A 31 9.14 9.88 -2.31
N HIS A 32 9.32 10.59 -1.19
CA HIS A 32 9.34 12.06 -1.14
C HIS A 32 8.10 12.73 -1.77
N GLY A 33 6.92 12.11 -1.63
CA GLY A 33 5.67 12.61 -2.20
C GLY A 33 5.41 12.17 -3.65
N GLU A 34 6.42 11.68 -4.34
CA GLU A 34 6.30 11.20 -5.72
C GLU A 34 5.78 9.75 -5.74
N PRO A 35 4.73 9.42 -6.52
CA PRO A 35 4.25 8.06 -6.68
C PRO A 35 5.28 7.14 -7.34
N ILE A 36 5.52 5.96 -6.77
CA ILE A 36 6.50 5.00 -7.31
C ILE A 36 5.96 3.58 -7.52
N ALA A 37 4.91 3.18 -6.80
CA ALA A 37 4.32 1.85 -6.94
C ALA A 37 2.86 1.83 -6.46
N VAL A 38 2.11 0.82 -6.90
CA VAL A 38 0.78 0.50 -6.38
C VAL A 38 0.81 -0.91 -5.81
N LEU A 39 0.32 -1.07 -4.58
CA LEU A 39 0.16 -2.34 -3.91
C LEU A 39 -1.33 -2.73 -3.92
N VAL A 40 -1.62 -3.90 -4.48
CA VAL A 40 -2.96 -4.46 -4.67
C VAL A 40 -2.99 -5.91 -4.18
N THR A 41 -4.18 -6.42 -3.87
CA THR A 41 -4.38 -7.85 -3.59
C THR A 41 -4.31 -8.68 -4.87
N THR A 42 -3.86 -9.92 -4.76
CA THR A 42 -3.85 -10.91 -5.85
C THR A 42 -5.06 -11.86 -5.80
N GLN A 43 -5.92 -11.73 -4.78
CA GLN A 43 -7.14 -12.52 -4.70
C GLN A 43 -8.15 -12.04 -5.76
N PRO A 44 -8.82 -12.97 -6.48
CA PRO A 44 -9.91 -12.58 -7.38
C PRO A 44 -11.03 -11.92 -6.57
N GLN A 45 -11.44 -10.74 -7.01
CA GLN A 45 -12.53 -9.94 -6.43
C GLN A 45 -13.89 -10.60 -6.67
#